data_AF-I6AVW1-F1
#
_entry.id   AF-I6AVW1-F1
#
_cell.length_a   1.000
_cell.length_b   1.000
_cell.length_c   1.000
_cell.angle_alpha   90.00
_cell.angle_beta   90.00
_cell.angle_gamma   90.00
#
_symmetry.space_group_name_H-M   'P 1'
#
loop_
_entity.id
_entity.type
_entity.pdbx_description
1 polymer ?
#
loop_
_entity_poly.entity_id
_entity_poly.type
_entity_poly.pdbx_seq_one_letter_code
_entity_poly.pdbx_strand_id
1 'polypeptide(L)'
;MSDYIPRKESIFHTWQETFIAYLLANLARFGLTTTLLDTLMALQAAWRDAWAAASNPETRTKAAIDTKDAALAAYKTGIRAFASEYLTYNHKVTVADRDNMGLPIHDTEPTPVPVPQTVPQCTVTMPVARRLAIAIGVAGHPRRKKEEGAHGTELRWVISETQPTSLDQFLHSEFVTHSPLVLDFDEGQRGKRIWFIARWENTRGQKGPWTEMFSAIIP
;
A
#
# COMPACT_ATOMS: atom_id res chain seq x y z
N MET A 1 6.01 -8.43 7.33
CA MET A 1 4.82 -8.90 8.05
C MET A 1 5.27 -9.99 9.00
N SER A 2 5.04 -9.85 10.30
CA SER A 2 5.36 -10.89 11.28
C SER A 2 4.48 -12.12 11.04
N ASP A 3 5.08 -13.32 11.08
CA ASP A 3 4.35 -14.58 11.02
C ASP A 3 3.42 -14.68 12.24
N TYR A 4 2.13 -14.91 12.02
CA TYR A 4 1.15 -15.01 13.12
C TYR A 4 1.28 -16.33 13.88
N ILE A 5 1.89 -17.35 13.25
CA ILE A 5 2.18 -18.62 13.90
C ILE A 5 3.40 -18.45 14.82
N PRO A 6 3.30 -18.76 16.13
CA PRO A 6 4.42 -18.60 17.05
C PRO A 6 5.69 -19.35 16.61
N ARG A 7 6.84 -18.68 16.71
CA ARG A 7 8.15 -19.27 16.39
C ARG A 7 8.62 -20.26 17.45
N LYS A 8 8.47 -19.91 18.74
CA LYS A 8 8.87 -20.77 19.85
C LYS A 8 7.90 -21.94 19.98
N GLU A 9 8.41 -23.16 19.89
CA GLU A 9 7.57 -24.36 19.80
C GLU A 9 6.69 -24.59 21.03
N SER A 10 7.16 -24.26 22.22
CA SER A 10 6.35 -24.36 23.43
C SER A 10 5.14 -23.41 23.39
N ILE A 11 5.34 -22.20 22.84
CA ILE A 11 4.25 -21.22 22.65
C ILE A 11 3.33 -21.70 21.53
N PHE A 12 3.89 -22.23 20.44
CA PHE A 12 3.11 -22.82 19.35
C PHE A 12 2.23 -23.97 19.86
N HIS A 13 2.76 -24.86 20.71
CA HIS A 13 2.02 -25.99 21.26
C HIS A 13 0.80 -25.54 22.08
N THR A 14 0.94 -24.51 22.93
CA THR A 14 -0.20 -23.92 23.64
C THR A 14 -1.17 -23.21 22.70
N TRP A 15 -0.64 -22.39 21.78
CA TRP A 15 -1.46 -21.61 20.85
C TRP A 15 -2.33 -22.48 19.94
N GLN A 16 -1.76 -23.58 19.40
CA GLN A 16 -2.49 -24.46 18.49
C GLN A 16 -3.64 -25.21 19.17
N GLU A 17 -3.51 -25.54 20.47
CA GLU A 17 -4.63 -26.13 21.24
C GLU A 17 -5.78 -25.14 21.34
N THR A 18 -5.49 -23.88 21.69
CA THR A 18 -6.50 -22.80 21.74
C THR A 18 -7.14 -22.57 20.38
N PHE A 19 -6.32 -22.53 19.32
CA PHE A 19 -6.79 -22.35 17.94
C PHE A 19 -7.79 -23.44 17.53
N ILE A 20 -7.44 -24.72 17.70
CA ILE A 20 -8.33 -25.82 17.32
C ILE A 20 -9.56 -25.90 18.22
N ALA A 21 -9.42 -25.68 19.53
CA ALA A 21 -10.57 -25.68 20.44
C ALA A 21 -11.59 -24.60 20.07
N TYR A 22 -11.12 -23.39 19.77
CA TYR A 22 -11.99 -22.28 19.36
C TYR A 22 -12.66 -22.57 18.00
N LEU A 23 -11.89 -23.10 17.05
CA LEU A 23 -12.38 -23.43 15.71
C LEU A 23 -13.45 -24.53 15.77
N LEU A 24 -13.25 -25.59 16.55
CA LEU A 24 -14.23 -26.66 16.75
C LEU A 24 -15.52 -26.13 17.39
N ALA A 25 -15.41 -25.29 18.43
CA ALA A 25 -16.56 -24.73 19.12
C ALA A 25 -17.42 -23.81 18.23
N ASN A 26 -16.82 -23.20 17.20
CA ASN A 26 -17.48 -22.21 16.34
C ASN A 26 -17.68 -22.67 14.89
N LEU A 27 -17.35 -23.93 14.57
CA LEU A 27 -17.25 -24.43 13.20
C LEU A 27 -18.55 -24.23 12.39
N ALA A 28 -19.68 -24.60 12.99
CA ALA A 28 -21.00 -24.43 12.37
C ALA A 28 -21.35 -22.96 12.12
N ARG A 29 -20.98 -22.06 13.05
CA ARG A 29 -21.19 -20.61 12.91
C ARG A 29 -20.36 -20.04 11.76
N PHE A 30 -19.15 -20.55 11.55
CA PHE A 30 -18.31 -20.19 10.39
C PHE A 30 -18.81 -20.78 9.07
N GLY A 31 -19.85 -21.64 9.10
CA GLY A 31 -20.38 -22.33 7.93
C GLY A 31 -19.47 -23.47 7.46
N LEU A 32 -18.64 -24.02 8.35
CA LEU A 32 -17.72 -25.11 8.08
C LEU A 32 -18.25 -26.42 8.68
N THR A 33 -17.84 -27.54 8.10
CA THR A 33 -18.18 -28.89 8.57
C THR A 33 -16.94 -29.56 9.16
N THR A 34 -17.14 -30.52 10.07
CA THR A 34 -16.03 -31.27 10.69
C THR A 34 -15.16 -31.98 9.67
N THR A 35 -15.75 -32.47 8.57
CA THR A 35 -15.01 -33.10 7.46
C THR A 35 -13.93 -32.22 6.83
N LEU A 36 -14.13 -30.89 6.81
CA LEU A 36 -13.11 -29.96 6.30
C LEU A 36 -11.90 -29.85 7.24
N LEU A 37 -12.09 -30.21 8.52
CA LEU A 37 -11.06 -30.14 9.55
C LEU A 37 -10.29 -31.45 9.70
N ASP A 38 -10.79 -32.58 9.19
CA ASP A 38 -10.20 -33.91 9.39
C ASP A 38 -8.70 -33.95 9.05
N THR A 39 -8.32 -33.34 7.91
CA THR A 39 -6.91 -33.27 7.50
C THR A 39 -6.08 -32.44 8.50
N LEU A 40 -6.62 -31.33 8.98
CA LEU A 40 -5.93 -30.47 9.95
C LEU A 40 -5.81 -31.15 11.33
N MET A 41 -6.86 -31.86 11.77
CA MET A 41 -6.87 -32.63 13.02
C MET A 41 -5.88 -33.80 12.97
N ALA A 42 -5.75 -34.48 11.82
CA ALA A 42 -4.75 -35.53 11.65
C ALA A 42 -3.32 -34.97 11.78
N LEU A 43 -3.04 -33.81 11.19
CA LEU A 43 -1.76 -33.13 11.34
C LEU A 43 -1.50 -32.66 12.79
N GLN A 44 -2.54 -32.17 13.47
CA GLN A 44 -2.47 -31.80 14.88
C GLN A 44 -2.11 -32.99 15.77
N ALA A 45 -2.78 -34.14 15.57
CA ALA A 45 -2.52 -35.36 16.32
C ALA A 45 -1.06 -35.82 16.12
N ALA A 46 -0.59 -35.87 14.88
CA ALA A 46 0.80 -36.22 14.56
C ALA A 46 1.82 -35.26 15.22
N TRP A 47 1.53 -33.96 15.24
CA TRP A 47 2.36 -32.98 15.95
C TRP A 47 2.37 -33.22 17.47
N ARG A 48 1.20 -33.45 18.09
CA ARG A 48 1.09 -33.68 19.54
C ARG A 48 1.88 -34.89 20.00
N ASP A 49 1.77 -36.00 19.27
CA ASP A 49 2.48 -37.24 19.60
C ASP A 49 3.99 -37.06 19.46
N ALA A 50 4.44 -36.44 18.36
CA ALA A 50 5.86 -36.16 18.15
C ALA A 50 6.42 -35.15 19.17
N TRP A 51 5.64 -34.14 19.56
CA TRP A 51 5.98 -33.18 20.61
C TRP A 51 6.16 -33.86 21.96
N ALA A 52 5.24 -34.75 22.34
CA ALA A 52 5.33 -35.48 23.60
C ALA A 52 6.61 -36.34 23.66
N ALA A 53 6.92 -37.07 22.58
CA ALA A 53 8.12 -37.90 22.48
C ALA A 53 9.43 -37.07 22.51
N ALA A 54 9.48 -35.94 21.80
CA ALA A 54 10.67 -35.09 21.78
C ALA A 54 10.86 -34.26 23.07
N SER A 55 9.78 -34.01 23.82
CA SER A 55 9.80 -33.22 25.05
C SER A 55 10.08 -34.05 26.31
N ASN A 56 9.81 -35.35 26.29
CA ASN A 56 10.13 -36.25 27.40
C ASN A 56 11.61 -36.68 27.33
N PRO A 57 12.45 -36.37 28.34
CA PRO A 57 13.86 -36.76 28.37
C PRO A 57 14.13 -38.26 28.15
N GLU A 58 13.23 -39.14 28.59
CA GLU A 58 13.39 -40.60 28.47
C GLU A 58 13.22 -41.13 27.04
N THR A 59 12.45 -40.41 26.21
CA THR A 59 12.14 -40.80 24.83
C THR A 59 12.76 -39.85 23.79
N ARG A 60 13.43 -38.80 24.27
CA ARG A 60 14.09 -37.79 23.44
C ARG A 60 15.33 -38.36 22.76
N THR A 61 15.17 -38.70 21.49
CA THR A 61 16.25 -39.11 20.59
C THR A 61 16.38 -38.14 19.41
N LYS A 62 17.48 -38.23 18.65
CA LYS A 62 17.63 -37.45 17.41
C LYS A 62 16.50 -37.73 16.42
N ALA A 63 16.09 -39.00 16.30
CA ALA A 63 14.96 -39.41 15.47
C ALA A 63 13.64 -38.80 15.95
N ALA A 64 13.40 -38.74 17.27
CA ALA A 64 12.19 -38.10 17.82
C ALA A 64 12.16 -36.59 17.53
N ILE A 65 13.31 -35.91 17.59
CA ILE A 65 13.43 -34.49 17.23
C ILE A 65 13.14 -34.29 15.74
N ASP A 66 13.70 -35.12 14.86
CA ASP A 66 13.51 -35.02 13.41
C ASP A 66 12.05 -35.26 13.01
N THR A 67 11.40 -36.27 13.61
CA THR A 67 9.96 -36.52 13.43
C THR A 67 9.12 -35.34 13.90
N LYS A 68 9.46 -34.74 15.05
CA LYS A 68 8.77 -33.57 15.59
C LYS A 68 8.93 -32.34 14.70
N ASP A 69 10.12 -32.08 14.17
CA ASP A 69 10.37 -30.96 13.25
C ASP A 69 9.62 -31.16 11.91
N ALA A 70 9.57 -32.38 11.38
CA ALA A 70 8.79 -32.71 10.19
C ALA A 70 7.28 -32.52 10.42
N ALA A 71 6.77 -33.00 11.56
CA ALA A 71 5.36 -32.81 11.94
C ALA A 71 5.01 -31.33 12.14
N LEU A 72 5.92 -30.54 12.74
CA LEU A 72 5.75 -29.09 12.90
C LEU A 72 5.62 -28.40 11.54
N ALA A 73 6.51 -28.72 10.60
CA ALA A 73 6.50 -28.13 9.27
C ALA A 73 5.20 -28.47 8.52
N ALA A 74 4.79 -29.73 8.55
CA ALA A 74 3.54 -30.18 7.94
C ALA A 74 2.31 -29.51 8.56
N TYR A 75 2.25 -29.44 9.89
CA TYR A 75 1.11 -28.84 10.59
C TYR A 75 1.02 -27.33 10.36
N LYS A 76 2.15 -26.60 10.42
CA LYS A 76 2.17 -25.16 10.08
C LYS A 76 1.70 -24.90 8.64
N THR A 77 2.08 -25.76 7.70
CA THR A 77 1.58 -25.68 6.31
C THR A 77 0.07 -25.92 6.26
N GLY A 78 -0.44 -26.93 6.96
CA GLY A 78 -1.87 -27.22 7.05
C GLY A 78 -2.68 -26.07 7.66
N ILE A 79 -2.21 -25.48 8.76
CA ILE A 79 -2.84 -24.30 9.38
C ILE A 79 -2.93 -23.13 8.40
N ARG A 80 -1.85 -22.84 7.67
CA ARG A 80 -1.85 -21.74 6.70
C ARG A 80 -2.81 -21.97 5.54
N ALA A 81 -2.83 -23.19 5.00
CA ALA A 81 -3.75 -23.56 3.94
C ALA A 81 -5.20 -23.41 4.40
N PHE A 82 -5.54 -23.98 5.56
CA PHE A 82 -6.88 -23.92 6.12
C PHE A 82 -7.31 -22.48 6.42
N ALA A 83 -6.46 -21.69 7.07
CA ALA A 83 -6.75 -20.30 7.38
C ALA A 83 -6.99 -19.48 6.10
N SER A 84 -6.13 -19.64 5.09
CA SER A 84 -6.26 -18.95 3.81
C SER A 84 -7.54 -19.32 3.06
N GLU A 85 -7.91 -20.59 3.06
CA GLU A 85 -9.04 -21.11 2.30
C GLU A 85 -10.38 -20.81 2.98
N TYR A 86 -10.46 -20.95 4.30
CA TYR A 86 -11.75 -20.97 5.02
C TYR A 86 -11.96 -19.82 5.99
N LEU A 87 -10.91 -19.12 6.44
CA LEU A 87 -11.01 -18.12 7.50
C LEU A 87 -10.70 -16.69 7.01
N THR A 88 -9.65 -16.50 6.20
CA THR A 88 -9.10 -15.18 5.86
C THR A 88 -10.15 -14.22 5.29
N TYR A 89 -11.01 -14.67 4.39
CA TYR A 89 -12.04 -13.84 3.75
C TYR A 89 -13.48 -14.26 4.08
N ASN A 90 -13.65 -15.08 5.13
CA ASN A 90 -14.97 -15.53 5.53
C ASN A 90 -15.69 -14.45 6.36
N HIS A 91 -16.78 -13.91 5.82
CA HIS A 91 -17.59 -12.86 6.47
C HIS A 91 -18.28 -13.32 7.76
N LYS A 92 -18.39 -14.64 7.99
CA LYS A 92 -18.92 -15.21 9.24
C LYS A 92 -17.88 -15.25 10.36
N VAL A 93 -16.60 -15.08 10.03
CA VAL A 93 -15.49 -14.99 10.98
C VAL A 93 -15.25 -13.52 11.31
N THR A 94 -15.74 -13.12 12.49
CA THR A 94 -15.65 -11.74 12.99
C THR A 94 -14.22 -11.36 13.37
N VAL A 95 -13.98 -10.06 13.61
CA VAL A 95 -12.68 -9.58 14.12
C VAL A 95 -12.35 -10.22 15.47
N ALA A 96 -13.33 -10.35 16.37
CA ALA A 96 -13.16 -11.00 17.65
C ALA A 96 -12.80 -12.50 17.52
N ASP A 97 -13.35 -13.18 16.52
CA ASP A 97 -13.01 -14.59 16.24
C ASP A 97 -11.56 -14.74 15.81
N ARG A 98 -11.07 -13.81 14.97
CA ARG A 98 -9.67 -13.77 14.52
C ARG A 98 -8.74 -13.54 15.68
N ASP A 99 -9.07 -12.58 16.56
CA ASP A 99 -8.28 -12.27 17.74
C ASP A 99 -8.19 -13.48 18.69
N ASN A 100 -9.33 -14.13 18.98
CA ASN A 100 -9.37 -15.34 19.81
C ASN A 100 -8.59 -16.53 19.21
N MET A 101 -8.49 -16.61 17.88
CA MET A 101 -7.68 -17.61 17.17
C MET A 101 -6.22 -17.17 16.97
N GLY A 102 -5.85 -15.93 17.31
CA GLY A 102 -4.53 -15.35 17.02
C GLY A 102 -4.24 -15.20 15.52
N LEU A 103 -5.27 -15.01 14.71
CA LEU A 103 -5.15 -14.74 13.27
C LEU A 103 -4.97 -13.24 13.00
N PRO A 104 -4.30 -12.86 11.90
CA PRO A 104 -4.19 -11.46 11.50
C PRO A 104 -5.58 -10.81 11.30
N ILE A 105 -5.74 -9.62 11.86
CA ILE A 105 -6.87 -8.74 11.58
C ILE A 105 -6.53 -7.96 10.31
N HIS A 106 -7.38 -8.04 9.30
CA HIS A 106 -7.21 -7.22 8.10
C HIS A 106 -7.60 -5.79 8.40
N ASP A 107 -6.71 -4.86 8.03
CA ASP A 107 -7.04 -3.45 7.97
C ASP A 107 -8.05 -3.23 6.84
N THR A 108 -9.25 -2.79 7.20
CA THR A 108 -10.32 -2.47 6.27
C THR A 108 -10.44 -0.97 6.03
N GLU A 109 -9.67 -0.15 6.76
CA GLU A 109 -9.71 1.31 6.61
C GLU A 109 -8.70 1.76 5.56
N PRO A 110 -9.15 2.40 4.46
CA PRO A 110 -8.21 2.97 3.50
C PRO A 110 -7.36 4.04 4.17
N THR A 111 -6.04 3.88 4.18
CA THR A 111 -5.13 4.92 4.67
C THR A 111 -5.37 6.22 3.88
N PRO A 112 -5.68 7.35 4.54
CA PRO A 112 -5.90 8.61 3.86
C PRO A 112 -4.66 9.04 3.08
N VAL A 113 -4.84 9.44 1.81
CA VAL A 113 -3.77 10.07 1.03
C VAL A 113 -3.55 11.47 1.60
N PRO A 114 -2.34 11.80 2.08
CA PRO A 114 -2.07 13.11 2.66
C PRO A 114 -2.20 14.22 1.61
N VAL A 115 -2.45 15.44 2.08
CA VAL A 115 -2.40 16.63 1.22
C VAL A 115 -0.93 16.88 0.85
N PRO A 116 -0.58 17.08 -0.43
CA PRO A 116 0.79 17.42 -0.82
C PRO A 116 1.31 18.64 -0.04
N GLN A 117 2.52 18.54 0.51
CA GLN A 117 3.09 19.60 1.36
C GLN A 117 4.20 20.39 0.64
N THR A 118 4.65 19.92 -0.53
CA THR A 118 5.67 20.61 -1.31
C THR A 118 5.08 21.29 -2.55
N VAL A 119 5.93 21.99 -3.29
CA VAL A 119 5.58 22.59 -4.58
C VAL A 119 6.21 21.80 -5.73
N PRO A 120 5.57 21.73 -6.91
CA PRO A 120 6.17 21.13 -8.09
C PRO A 120 7.35 21.97 -8.61
N GLN A 121 8.46 21.31 -8.96
CA GLN A 121 9.51 21.92 -9.75
C GLN A 121 9.08 21.92 -11.22
N CYS A 122 8.96 23.12 -11.80
CA CYS A 122 8.61 23.32 -13.20
C CYS A 122 9.81 23.82 -13.99
N THR A 123 10.09 23.20 -15.14
CA THR A 123 11.16 23.63 -16.05
C THR A 123 10.57 23.89 -17.44
N VAL A 124 10.65 25.14 -17.89
CA VAL A 124 10.14 25.56 -19.19
C VAL A 124 11.24 25.41 -20.24
N THR A 125 10.91 24.77 -21.36
CA THR A 125 11.79 24.62 -22.52
C THR A 125 11.09 25.10 -23.79
N MET A 126 11.87 25.53 -24.77
CA MET A 126 11.40 26.10 -26.04
C MET A 126 11.82 25.17 -27.19
N PRO A 127 11.10 24.05 -27.40
CA PRO A 127 11.53 23.04 -28.36
C PRO A 127 11.51 23.54 -29.81
N VAL A 128 10.56 24.41 -30.16
CA VAL A 128 10.39 25.03 -31.49
C VAL A 128 9.73 26.40 -31.32
N ALA A 129 9.72 27.22 -32.38
CA ALA A 129 9.00 28.49 -32.40
C ALA A 129 7.52 28.29 -32.02
N ARG A 130 6.96 29.24 -31.26
CA ARG A 130 5.58 29.24 -30.77
C ARG A 130 5.17 28.08 -29.86
N ARG A 131 6.13 27.29 -29.36
CA ARG A 131 5.84 26.16 -28.48
C ARG A 131 6.66 26.23 -27.20
N LEU A 132 5.98 26.07 -26.07
CA LEU A 132 6.61 25.86 -24.77
C LEU A 132 6.31 24.45 -24.28
N ALA A 133 7.32 23.78 -23.73
CA ALA A 133 7.16 22.50 -23.04
C ALA A 133 7.55 22.66 -21.57
N ILE A 134 6.61 22.39 -20.66
CA ILE A 134 6.76 22.52 -19.21
C ILE A 134 6.95 21.12 -18.63
N ALA A 135 8.18 20.81 -18.25
CA ALA A 135 8.51 19.60 -17.50
C ALA A 135 8.20 19.82 -16.02
N ILE A 136 7.53 18.84 -15.39
CA ILE A 136 7.08 18.92 -14.00
C ILE A 136 7.64 17.74 -13.21
N GLY A 137 8.18 18.00 -12.02
CA GLY A 137 8.67 16.95 -11.12
C GLY A 137 8.91 17.43 -9.70
N VAL A 138 9.44 16.55 -8.85
CA VAL A 138 9.91 16.88 -7.51
C VAL A 138 11.32 17.49 -7.59
N ALA A 139 11.55 18.56 -6.84
CA ALA A 139 12.84 19.24 -6.76
C ALA A 139 13.97 18.27 -6.38
N GLY A 140 15.09 18.32 -7.12
CA GLY A 140 16.28 17.51 -6.84
C GLY A 140 16.15 16.02 -7.20
N HIS A 141 15.00 15.57 -7.70
CA HIS A 141 14.83 14.19 -8.14
C HIS A 141 15.32 14.03 -9.60
N PRO A 142 16.12 13.00 -9.93
CA PRO A 142 16.71 12.83 -11.27
C PRO A 142 15.67 12.51 -12.36
N ARG A 143 14.44 12.19 -11.97
CA ARG A 143 13.31 11.92 -12.86
C ARG A 143 12.18 12.89 -12.57
N ARG A 144 11.36 13.17 -13.60
CA ARG A 144 10.13 13.96 -13.56
C ARG A 144 9.00 13.22 -12.82
N LYS A 145 9.23 12.88 -11.55
CA LYS A 145 8.30 12.16 -10.69
C LYS A 145 7.39 13.16 -9.97
N LYS A 146 6.12 12.79 -9.76
CA LYS A 146 5.21 13.53 -8.87
C LYS A 146 5.57 13.31 -7.39
N GLU A 147 5.16 14.23 -6.52
CA GLU A 147 5.20 14.01 -5.07
C GLU A 147 4.39 12.75 -4.71
N GLU A 148 4.80 12.07 -3.64
CA GLU A 148 4.02 10.96 -3.11
C GLU A 148 2.64 11.43 -2.67
N GLY A 149 1.59 10.74 -3.10
CA GLY A 149 0.20 11.16 -2.87
C GLY A 149 -0.34 12.22 -3.83
N ALA A 150 0.49 12.88 -4.65
CA ALA A 150 0.02 13.78 -5.68
C ALA A 150 -0.52 13.01 -6.90
N HIS A 151 -1.74 13.33 -7.31
CA HIS A 151 -2.37 12.79 -8.52
C HIS A 151 -1.92 13.57 -9.77
N GLY A 152 -1.75 14.87 -9.67
CA GLY A 152 -1.34 15.73 -10.78
C GLY A 152 -0.97 17.14 -10.30
N THR A 153 -0.77 18.02 -11.27
CA THR A 153 -0.38 19.41 -11.04
C THR A 153 -1.43 20.34 -11.63
N GLU A 154 -1.99 21.22 -10.82
CA GLU A 154 -2.73 22.37 -11.33
C GLU A 154 -1.71 23.42 -11.78
N LEU A 155 -1.60 23.64 -13.08
CA LEU A 155 -0.78 24.69 -13.68
C LEU A 155 -1.71 25.83 -14.14
N ARG A 156 -1.37 27.08 -13.82
CA ARG A 156 -2.08 28.26 -14.33
C ARG A 156 -1.11 29.23 -14.98
N TRP A 157 -1.60 29.98 -15.97
CA TRP A 157 -0.78 30.96 -16.69
C TRP A 157 -1.55 32.19 -17.18
N VAL A 158 -0.79 33.25 -17.48
CA VAL A 158 -1.27 34.48 -18.13
C VAL A 158 -0.16 35.10 -18.97
N ILE A 159 -0.52 35.65 -20.13
CA ILE A 159 0.40 36.44 -20.97
C ILE A 159 0.30 37.89 -20.49
N SER A 160 1.40 38.42 -19.95
CA SER A 160 1.48 39.77 -19.37
C SER A 160 2.90 40.29 -19.42
N GLU A 161 3.07 41.57 -19.75
CA GLU A 161 4.37 42.24 -19.76
C GLU A 161 4.95 42.36 -18.34
N THR A 162 4.09 42.69 -17.38
CA THR A 162 4.44 42.79 -15.96
C THR A 162 4.07 41.51 -15.20
N GLN A 163 4.80 41.26 -14.11
CA GLN A 163 4.49 40.16 -13.21
C GLN A 163 3.10 40.36 -12.59
N PRO A 164 2.23 39.34 -12.63
CA PRO A 164 0.94 39.38 -11.93
C PRO A 164 1.11 39.67 -10.44
N THR A 165 0.18 40.43 -9.86
CA THR A 165 0.20 40.79 -8.44
C THR A 165 -0.69 39.90 -7.58
N SER A 166 -1.56 39.09 -8.19
CA SER A 166 -2.43 38.14 -7.48
C SER A 166 -2.63 36.85 -8.29
N LEU A 167 -3.05 35.78 -7.60
CA LEU A 167 -3.29 34.48 -8.23
C LEU A 167 -4.51 34.48 -9.16
N ASP A 168 -5.45 35.41 -8.98
CA ASP A 168 -6.67 35.52 -9.79
C ASP A 168 -6.40 36.07 -11.20
N GLN A 169 -5.23 36.68 -11.41
CA GLN A 169 -4.80 37.18 -12.72
C GLN A 169 -4.31 36.03 -13.64
N PHE A 170 -4.15 34.81 -13.14
CA PHE A 170 -3.81 33.64 -13.92
C PHE A 170 -5.08 33.04 -14.55
N LEU A 171 -5.47 33.61 -15.69
CA LEU A 171 -6.76 33.37 -16.35
C LEU A 171 -6.87 31.99 -17.03
N HIS A 172 -5.74 31.38 -17.38
CA HIS A 172 -5.70 30.06 -18.00
C HIS A 172 -5.24 29.02 -16.99
N SER A 173 -5.79 27.81 -17.07
CA SER A 173 -5.41 26.70 -16.21
C SER A 173 -5.52 25.35 -16.92
N GLU A 174 -4.69 24.41 -16.49
CA GLU A 174 -4.75 23.02 -16.91
C GLU A 174 -4.32 22.10 -15.77
N PHE A 175 -4.98 20.94 -15.69
CA PHE A 175 -4.64 19.91 -14.73
C PHE A 175 -3.77 18.83 -15.40
N VAL A 176 -2.49 18.83 -15.04
CA VAL A 176 -1.45 18.03 -15.70
C VAL A 176 -1.21 16.73 -14.94
N THR A 177 -1.62 15.61 -15.54
CA THR A 177 -1.34 14.25 -15.03
C THR A 177 -0.10 13.63 -15.68
N HIS A 178 0.38 14.18 -16.80
CA HIS A 178 1.57 13.70 -17.50
C HIS A 178 2.46 14.85 -17.93
N SER A 179 3.76 14.74 -17.67
CA SER A 179 4.76 15.74 -18.02
C SER A 179 5.61 15.27 -19.22
N PRO A 180 5.99 16.15 -20.15
CA PRO A 180 5.77 17.59 -20.12
C PRO A 180 4.38 18.00 -20.61
N LEU A 181 3.85 19.11 -20.08
CA LEU A 181 2.74 19.82 -20.72
C LEU A 181 3.28 20.61 -21.92
N VAL A 182 2.57 20.61 -23.04
CA VAL A 182 2.93 21.39 -24.23
C VAL A 182 1.88 22.46 -24.46
N LEU A 183 2.33 23.72 -24.54
CA LEU A 183 1.50 24.87 -24.87
C LEU A 183 1.94 25.44 -26.23
N ASP A 184 0.98 25.58 -27.13
CA ASP A 184 1.13 26.20 -28.45
C ASP A 184 0.55 27.62 -28.44
N PHE A 185 1.23 28.54 -29.14
CA PHE A 185 0.89 29.95 -29.18
C PHE A 185 0.74 30.46 -30.62
N ASP A 186 0.01 31.56 -30.77
CA ASP A 186 -0.14 32.23 -32.07
C ASP A 186 1.07 33.10 -32.40
N GLU A 187 1.27 33.39 -33.70
CA GLU A 187 2.37 34.26 -34.17
C GLU A 187 2.34 35.64 -33.49
N GLY A 188 1.14 36.21 -33.26
CA GLY A 188 0.98 37.51 -32.60
C GLY A 188 1.29 37.51 -31.09
N GLN A 189 1.59 36.36 -30.51
CA GLN A 189 2.00 36.21 -29.11
C GLN A 189 3.52 36.01 -28.98
N ARG A 190 4.22 35.79 -30.09
CA ARG A 190 5.67 35.65 -30.12
C ARG A 190 6.36 36.87 -29.51
N GLY A 191 7.39 36.62 -28.70
CA GLY A 191 8.12 37.65 -27.97
C GLY A 191 7.42 38.18 -26.72
N LYS A 192 6.15 37.86 -26.48
CA LYS A 192 5.45 38.24 -25.24
C LYS A 192 5.89 37.36 -24.08
N ARG A 193 5.81 37.93 -22.87
CA ARG A 193 6.09 37.22 -21.63
C ARG A 193 4.84 36.48 -21.15
N ILE A 194 5.03 35.24 -20.74
CA ILE A 194 4.03 34.41 -20.08
C ILE A 194 4.49 34.09 -18.66
N TRP A 195 3.58 34.21 -17.71
CA TRP A 195 3.77 33.92 -16.30
C TRP A 195 3.02 32.66 -15.91
N PHE A 196 3.58 31.88 -14.98
CA PHE A 196 3.03 30.61 -14.50
C PHE A 196 3.03 30.52 -12.97
N ILE A 197 2.08 29.73 -12.45
CA ILE A 197 2.07 29.19 -11.09
C ILE A 197 1.63 27.73 -11.14
N ALA A 198 2.13 26.90 -10.23
CA ALA A 198 1.79 25.49 -10.18
C ALA A 198 1.57 25.00 -8.74
N ARG A 199 0.75 23.97 -8.55
CA ARG A 199 0.64 23.25 -7.27
C ARG A 199 0.27 21.79 -7.47
N TRP A 200 0.66 20.93 -6.54
CA TRP A 200 0.20 19.54 -6.51
C TRP A 200 -1.26 19.44 -6.06
N GLU A 201 -1.95 18.44 -6.58
CA GLU A 201 -3.30 18.05 -6.16
C GLU A 201 -3.38 16.52 -6.03
N ASN A 202 -4.01 16.02 -4.97
CA ASN A 202 -4.21 14.57 -4.77
C ASN A 202 -5.51 14.07 -5.42
N THR A 203 -5.78 12.76 -5.33
CA THR A 203 -6.98 12.14 -5.93
C THR A 203 -8.30 12.60 -5.31
N ARG A 204 -8.25 13.29 -4.16
CA ARG A 204 -9.39 13.86 -3.45
C ARG A 204 -9.59 15.35 -3.74
N GLY A 205 -8.82 15.93 -4.66
CA GLY A 205 -8.86 17.36 -4.98
C GLY A 205 -8.24 18.26 -3.93
N GLN A 206 -7.52 17.69 -2.95
CA GLN A 206 -6.84 18.48 -1.92
C GLN A 206 -5.53 19.02 -2.49
N LYS A 207 -5.29 20.30 -2.21
CA LYS A 207 -4.32 21.13 -2.92
C LYS A 207 -3.15 21.49 -2.02
N GLY A 208 -1.95 21.31 -2.55
CA GLY A 208 -0.72 21.76 -1.91
C GLY A 208 -0.48 23.27 -2.07
N PRO A 209 0.64 23.78 -1.55
CA PRO A 209 1.04 25.17 -1.73
C PRO A 209 1.32 25.51 -3.20
N TRP A 210 1.16 26.78 -3.56
CA TRP A 210 1.57 27.31 -4.87
C TRP A 210 3.09 27.48 -4.94
N THR A 211 3.67 27.25 -6.12
CA THR A 211 5.03 27.70 -6.44
C THR A 211 5.13 29.22 -6.37
N GLU A 212 6.36 29.74 -6.28
CA GLU A 212 6.63 31.10 -6.72
C GLU A 212 6.24 31.29 -8.20
N MET A 213 5.96 32.53 -8.60
CA MET A 213 5.66 32.84 -9.99
C MET A 213 6.93 32.69 -10.83
N PHE A 214 6.83 31.96 -11.94
CA PHE A 214 7.93 31.83 -12.90
C PHE A 214 7.47 32.26 -14.29
N SER A 215 8.40 32.63 -15.18
CA SER A 215 8.06 33.13 -16.50
C SER A 215 8.97 32.62 -17.61
N ALA A 216 8.49 32.74 -18.84
CA ALA A 216 9.25 32.52 -20.06
C ALA A 216 8.83 33.56 -21.12
N ILE A 217 9.66 33.68 -22.17
CA ILE A 217 9.29 34.42 -23.39
C ILE A 217 8.78 33.41 -24.41
N ILE A 218 7.71 33.72 -25.12
CA ILE A 218 7.19 32.87 -26.18
C ILE A 218 8.15 32.95 -27.40
N PRO A 219 8.75 31.82 -27.84
CA PRO A 219 9.82 31.80 -28.85
C PRO A 219 9.37 32.08 -30.29
#